data_AF-A0AAN8X445-F1
#
_entry.id   AF-A0AAN8X445-F1
#
_cell.length_a   1.000
_cell.length_b   1.000
_cell.length_c   1.000
_cell.angle_alpha   90.00
_cell.angle_beta   90.00
_cell.angle_gamma   90.00
#
_symmetry.space_group_name_H-M   'P 1'
#
loop_
_entity.id
_entity.type
_entity.pdbx_description
1 polymer ?
#
loop_
_entity_poly.entity_id
_entity_poly.type
_entity_poly.pdbx_seq_one_letter_code
_entity_poly.pdbx_strand_id
1 'polypeptide(L)'
;MDTEMDKEFASLAKKIQEKRIINAINRKVDKRKGSREISRVSRKRERSVSRLKKEFTDLGVDMSDVQGCHFTQTRSTSRPPLKRLRAESETRSRSSSRPPRDQSGVRDAEMAKKMKKIGDKARAQITKKGKVGESDRRIIVSKPKHLFSGKRGLGKTSRR
;
A
#
# COMPACT_ATOMS: atom_id res chain seq x y z
N MET A 1 35.61 37.81 -37.28
CA MET A 1 35.06 36.89 -38.31
C MET A 1 34.75 35.61 -37.57
N ASP A 2 33.48 35.39 -37.19
CA ASP A 2 33.07 34.12 -36.59
C ASP A 2 33.19 33.06 -37.66
N THR A 3 34.17 32.17 -37.51
CA THR A 3 34.38 31.09 -38.47
C THR A 3 33.19 30.13 -38.43
N GLU A 4 32.94 29.40 -39.52
CA GLU A 4 31.87 28.38 -39.53
C GLU A 4 32.04 27.39 -38.38
N MET A 5 33.29 27.06 -38.02
CA MET A 5 33.66 26.27 -36.85
C MET A 5 33.14 26.85 -35.54
N ASP A 6 33.26 28.16 -35.31
CA ASP A 6 32.81 28.81 -34.06
C ASP A 6 31.29 28.70 -33.89
N LYS A 7 30.54 28.80 -35.01
CA LYS A 7 29.08 28.63 -35.03
C LYS A 7 28.70 27.18 -34.73
N GLU A 8 29.44 26.21 -35.25
CA GLU A 8 29.24 24.79 -34.94
C GLU A 8 29.50 24.50 -33.46
N PHE A 9 30.61 24.99 -32.89
CA PHE A 9 30.93 24.84 -31.46
C PHE A 9 29.83 25.44 -30.58
N ALA A 10 29.33 26.64 -30.90
CA ALA A 10 28.24 27.27 -30.17
C ALA A 10 26.94 26.45 -30.24
N SER A 11 26.62 25.88 -31.40
CA SER A 11 25.44 25.02 -31.57
C SER A 11 25.53 23.72 -30.76
N LEU A 12 26.72 23.11 -30.72
CA LEU A 12 26.99 21.88 -29.99
C LEU A 12 26.98 22.13 -28.48
N ALA A 13 27.56 23.24 -28.02
CA ALA A 13 27.51 23.66 -26.63
C ALA A 13 26.07 23.84 -26.11
N LYS A 14 25.18 24.41 -26.92
CA LYS A 14 23.75 24.53 -26.59
C LYS A 14 23.09 23.15 -26.40
N LYS A 15 23.32 22.22 -27.33
CA LYS A 15 22.83 20.83 -27.23
C LYS A 15 23.32 20.13 -25.96
N ILE A 16 24.59 20.32 -25.58
CA ILE A 16 25.15 19.78 -24.33
C ILE A 16 24.44 20.38 -23.12
N GLN A 17 24.26 21.69 -23.07
CA GLN A 17 23.59 22.36 -21.95
C GLN A 17 22.15 21.89 -21.79
N GLU A 18 21.38 21.84 -22.87
CA GLU A 18 20.00 21.33 -22.88
C GLU A 18 19.94 19.89 -22.33
N LYS A 19 20.83 19.00 -22.81
CA LYS A 19 20.87 17.62 -22.33
C LYS A 19 21.23 17.53 -20.85
N ARG A 20 22.16 18.36 -20.36
CA ARG A 20 22.52 18.44 -18.94
C ARG A 20 21.34 18.88 -18.07
N ILE A 21 20.57 19.87 -18.52
CA ILE A 21 19.37 20.35 -17.82
C ILE A 21 18.32 19.25 -17.75
N ILE A 22 18.02 18.60 -18.87
CA ILE A 22 17.06 17.48 -18.93
C ILE A 22 17.48 16.35 -17.98
N ASN A 23 18.75 15.97 -17.97
CA ASN A 23 19.27 14.92 -17.08
C ASN A 23 19.14 15.30 -15.59
N ALA A 24 19.37 16.58 -15.25
CA ALA A 24 19.20 17.07 -13.89
C ALA A 24 17.73 17.06 -13.44
N ILE A 25 16.80 17.40 -14.33
CA ILE A 25 15.36 17.33 -14.08
C ILE A 25 14.92 15.88 -13.86
N ASN A 26 15.29 14.97 -14.77
CA ASN A 26 14.95 13.54 -14.67
C ASN A 26 15.47 12.93 -13.36
N ARG A 27 16.70 13.26 -12.95
CA ARG A 27 17.27 12.80 -11.66
C ARG A 27 16.42 13.24 -10.46
N LYS A 28 15.88 14.46 -10.46
CA LYS A 28 15.02 14.96 -9.37
C LYS A 28 13.67 14.24 -9.35
N VAL A 29 13.12 13.93 -10.52
CA VAL A 29 11.88 13.15 -10.65
C VAL A 29 12.07 11.72 -10.15
N ASP A 30 13.17 11.07 -10.56
CA ASP A 30 13.48 9.69 -10.20
C ASP A 30 13.86 9.50 -8.73
N LYS A 31 14.52 10.51 -8.12
CA LYS A 31 14.99 10.50 -6.73
C LYS A 31 14.20 11.46 -5.84
N ARG A 32 12.90 11.21 -5.70
CA ARG A 32 12.05 11.98 -4.80
C ARG A 32 12.52 11.84 -3.33
N LYS A 33 12.71 12.98 -2.66
CA LYS A 33 13.06 13.01 -1.22
C LYS A 33 11.98 12.30 -0.40
N GLY A 34 12.39 11.42 0.52
CA GLY A 34 11.51 10.73 1.46
C GLY A 34 10.96 9.38 0.99
N SER A 35 11.18 8.97 -0.28
CA SER A 35 10.84 7.63 -0.75
C SER A 35 12.08 6.74 -0.87
N ARG A 36 11.93 5.44 -0.60
CA ARG A 36 12.98 4.43 -0.84
C ARG A 36 13.18 4.23 -2.34
N GLU A 37 14.44 4.08 -2.77
CA GLU A 37 14.75 3.78 -4.16
C GLU A 37 14.26 2.36 -4.53
N ILE A 38 13.40 2.27 -5.52
CA ILE A 38 12.89 0.99 -6.03
C ILE A 38 13.93 0.35 -6.94
N SER A 39 14.22 -0.94 -6.75
CA SER A 39 15.14 -1.70 -7.61
C SER A 39 14.73 -1.64 -9.09
N ARG A 40 15.69 -1.61 -10.00
CA ARG A 40 15.43 -1.60 -11.45
C ARG A 40 14.67 -2.85 -11.91
N VAL A 41 14.88 -4.00 -11.24
CA VAL A 41 14.25 -5.29 -11.58
C VAL A 41 12.73 -5.22 -11.48
N SER A 42 12.20 -4.52 -10.47
CA SER A 42 10.76 -4.37 -10.26
C SER A 42 10.08 -3.41 -11.25
N ARG A 43 10.83 -2.57 -11.97
CA ARG A 43 10.29 -1.52 -12.85
C ARG A 43 10.02 -2.03 -14.28
N LYS A 44 9.11 -3.00 -14.41
CA LYS A 44 8.83 -3.70 -15.68
C LYS A 44 8.47 -2.76 -16.85
N ARG A 45 7.82 -1.62 -16.58
CA ARG A 45 7.42 -0.65 -17.60
C ARG A 45 8.58 0.18 -18.15
N GLU A 46 9.60 0.44 -17.33
CA GLU A 46 10.79 1.22 -17.74
C GLU A 46 11.75 0.39 -18.61
N ARG A 47 11.71 -0.95 -18.49
CA ARG A 47 12.53 -1.90 -19.26
C ARG A 47 11.79 -2.51 -20.46
N SER A 48 10.89 -1.76 -21.09
CA SER A 48 10.22 -2.27 -22.30
C SER A 48 11.23 -2.43 -23.43
N VAL A 49 11.07 -3.48 -24.21
CA VAL A 49 11.93 -3.77 -25.39
C VAL A 49 11.94 -2.59 -26.35
N SER A 50 10.78 -1.98 -26.57
CA SER A 50 10.64 -0.82 -27.47
C SER A 50 11.43 0.40 -27.00
N ARG A 51 11.48 0.66 -25.70
CA ARG A 51 12.21 1.80 -25.14
C ARG A 51 13.71 1.59 -25.23
N LEU A 52 14.19 0.40 -24.87
CA LEU A 52 15.61 0.04 -25.05
C LEU A 52 16.02 0.12 -26.52
N LYS A 53 15.17 -0.38 -27.43
CA LYS A 53 15.41 -0.30 -28.86
C LYS A 53 15.55 1.14 -29.37
N LYS A 54 14.82 2.09 -28.79
CA LYS A 54 14.93 3.49 -29.20
C LYS A 54 16.18 4.16 -28.62
N GLU A 55 16.45 3.94 -27.33
CA GLU A 55 17.57 4.60 -26.64
C GLU A 55 18.94 4.19 -27.21
N PHE A 56 19.13 2.92 -27.56
CA PHE A 56 20.39 2.45 -28.16
C PHE A 56 20.53 2.85 -29.63
N THR A 57 19.46 2.89 -30.43
CA THR A 57 19.52 3.43 -31.80
C THR A 57 19.86 4.91 -31.80
N ASP A 58 19.28 5.68 -30.87
CA ASP A 58 19.57 7.11 -30.72
C ASP A 58 21.05 7.36 -30.33
N LEU A 59 21.69 6.38 -29.68
CA LEU A 59 23.13 6.40 -29.35
C LEU A 59 24.03 5.89 -30.50
N GLY A 60 23.45 5.48 -31.62
CA GLY A 60 24.18 5.00 -32.80
C GLY A 60 24.49 3.50 -32.82
N VAL A 61 23.84 2.70 -31.97
CA VAL A 61 23.94 1.24 -32.00
C VAL A 61 22.90 0.66 -32.94
N ASP A 62 23.34 -0.13 -33.93
CA ASP A 62 22.41 -0.88 -34.78
C ASP A 62 21.77 -2.03 -33.99
N MET A 63 20.44 -2.08 -33.99
CA MET A 63 19.63 -3.12 -33.37
C MET A 63 18.64 -3.75 -34.36
N SER A 64 18.99 -3.74 -35.65
CA SER A 64 18.27 -4.42 -36.72
C SER A 64 18.36 -5.94 -36.60
N ASP A 65 19.52 -6.48 -36.20
CA ASP A 65 19.71 -7.91 -35.96
C ASP A 65 19.24 -8.29 -34.55
N VAL A 66 18.08 -8.95 -34.49
CA VAL A 66 17.41 -9.32 -33.24
C VAL A 66 17.28 -10.84 -33.08
N GLN A 67 17.89 -11.60 -33.99
CA GLN A 67 17.84 -13.06 -33.97
C GLN A 67 18.69 -13.56 -32.78
N GLY A 68 18.10 -14.39 -31.92
CA GLY A 68 18.79 -14.95 -30.74
C GLY A 68 18.85 -14.05 -29.50
N CYS A 69 18.33 -12.82 -29.54
CA CYS A 69 18.32 -11.93 -28.38
C CYS A 69 17.28 -12.35 -27.31
N HIS A 70 17.67 -12.39 -26.03
CA HIS A 70 16.79 -12.79 -24.93
C HIS A 70 15.60 -11.82 -24.71
N PHE A 71 15.71 -10.57 -25.15
CA PHE A 71 14.66 -9.57 -24.96
C PHE A 71 13.48 -9.71 -25.93
N THR A 72 13.63 -10.45 -27.04
CA THR A 72 12.52 -10.78 -27.96
C THR A 72 11.81 -12.08 -27.60
N GLN A 73 12.36 -12.86 -26.67
CA GLN A 73 11.73 -14.07 -26.16
C GLN A 73 10.53 -13.71 -25.29
N THR A 74 9.36 -13.63 -25.91
CA THR A 74 8.09 -13.49 -25.20
C THR A 74 7.55 -14.89 -24.88
N ARG A 75 7.36 -15.19 -23.59
CA ARG A 75 6.65 -16.41 -23.18
C ARG A 75 5.14 -16.16 -23.32
N SER A 76 4.60 -16.38 -24.51
CA SER A 76 3.21 -16.08 -24.85
C SER A 76 2.31 -17.31 -24.76
N THR A 77 1.91 -17.72 -23.54
CA THR A 77 0.69 -18.54 -23.37
C THR A 77 0.05 -18.31 -22.00
N SER A 78 -0.50 -17.11 -21.73
CA SER A 78 -1.60 -17.08 -20.77
C SER A 78 -2.84 -17.56 -21.51
N ARG A 79 -3.31 -18.77 -21.18
CA ARG A 79 -4.66 -19.20 -21.55
C ARG A 79 -5.64 -18.07 -21.16
N PRO A 80 -6.67 -17.77 -21.96
CA PRO A 80 -7.63 -16.74 -21.59
C PRO A 80 -8.16 -17.06 -20.17
N PRO A 81 -8.28 -16.07 -19.27
CA PRO A 81 -8.81 -16.32 -17.95
C PRO A 81 -10.20 -16.95 -18.13
N LEU A 82 -10.37 -18.20 -17.68
CA LEU A 82 -11.69 -18.82 -17.65
C LEU A 82 -12.58 -17.88 -16.86
N LYS A 83 -13.58 -17.27 -17.52
CA LYS A 83 -14.61 -16.46 -16.87
C LYS A 83 -15.38 -17.35 -15.91
N ARG A 84 -14.88 -17.49 -14.69
CA ARG A 84 -15.58 -18.13 -13.60
C ARG A 84 -16.08 -17.03 -12.68
N LEU A 85 -17.16 -16.37 -13.09
CA LEU A 85 -18.17 -16.00 -12.11
C LEU A 85 -18.85 -17.33 -11.75
N ARG A 86 -18.25 -18.09 -10.83
CA ARG A 86 -18.98 -19.17 -10.17
C ARG A 86 -19.95 -18.47 -9.22
N ALA A 87 -21.18 -18.29 -9.69
CA ALA A 87 -22.25 -17.73 -8.88
C ALA A 87 -22.53 -18.61 -7.64
N GLU A 88 -22.19 -19.89 -7.70
CA GLU A 88 -22.38 -20.84 -6.60
C GLU A 88 -21.23 -21.85 -6.60
N SER A 89 -20.12 -21.51 -5.94
CA SER A 89 -19.25 -22.54 -5.39
C SER A 89 -18.46 -21.97 -4.21
N GLU A 90 -19.15 -21.68 -3.12
CA GLU A 90 -18.50 -21.98 -1.86
C GLU A 90 -18.18 -23.47 -1.92
N THR A 91 -16.90 -23.82 -1.94
CA THR A 91 -16.45 -25.18 -1.65
C THR A 91 -17.23 -25.64 -0.43
N ARG A 92 -18.03 -26.71 -0.60
CA ARG A 92 -18.81 -27.38 0.45
C ARG A 92 -17.86 -27.97 1.48
N SER A 93 -17.17 -27.09 2.21
CA SER A 93 -16.56 -27.39 3.47
C SER A 93 -17.71 -27.78 4.39
N ARG A 94 -17.54 -28.85 5.19
CA ARG A 94 -18.57 -29.35 6.11
C ARG A 94 -19.10 -28.26 7.07
N SER A 95 -18.39 -27.15 7.21
CA SER A 95 -18.78 -25.90 7.86
C SER A 95 -19.99 -25.17 7.24
N SER A 96 -20.37 -25.46 5.99
CA SER A 96 -21.53 -24.86 5.30
C SER A 96 -22.88 -25.51 5.67
N SER A 97 -22.89 -26.64 6.37
CA SER A 97 -24.14 -27.35 6.69
C SER A 97 -24.88 -26.74 7.88
N ARG A 98 -24.23 -25.90 8.69
CA ARG A 98 -24.85 -25.23 9.83
C ARG A 98 -24.96 -23.75 9.53
N PRO A 99 -26.16 -23.15 9.61
CA PRO A 99 -26.28 -21.71 9.53
C PRO A 99 -25.48 -21.06 10.68
N PRO A 100 -24.91 -19.87 10.47
CA PRO A 100 -24.25 -19.09 11.51
C PRO A 100 -25.10 -19.01 12.79
N ARG A 101 -24.46 -19.01 13.97
CA ARG A 101 -25.16 -19.06 15.26
C ARG A 101 -26.12 -17.89 15.46
N ASP A 102 -25.79 -16.71 14.92
CA ASP A 102 -26.62 -15.50 14.93
C ASP A 102 -27.87 -15.59 14.05
N GLN A 103 -27.93 -16.58 13.14
CA GLN A 103 -29.02 -16.78 12.17
C GLN A 103 -29.82 -18.05 12.44
N SER A 104 -29.20 -19.07 13.05
CA SER A 104 -29.79 -20.40 13.27
C SER A 104 -31.12 -20.42 14.04
N GLY A 105 -31.42 -19.38 14.82
CA GLY A 105 -32.67 -19.23 15.59
C GLY A 105 -33.60 -18.13 15.09
N VAL A 106 -33.33 -17.53 13.93
CA VAL A 106 -34.10 -16.39 13.41
C VAL A 106 -34.83 -16.81 12.13
N ARG A 107 -36.15 -16.61 12.13
CA ARG A 107 -37.03 -17.06 11.05
C ARG A 107 -36.79 -16.33 9.71
N ASP A 108 -36.73 -15.01 9.76
CA ASP A 108 -36.64 -14.16 8.56
C ASP A 108 -35.45 -13.20 8.62
N ALA A 109 -34.95 -12.79 7.45
CA ALA A 109 -33.89 -11.79 7.33
C ALA A 109 -34.27 -10.42 7.91
N GLU A 110 -35.56 -10.04 7.87
CA GLU A 110 -36.03 -8.81 8.49
C GLU A 110 -35.95 -8.86 10.02
N MET A 111 -36.29 -10.01 10.61
CA MET A 111 -36.16 -10.25 12.05
C MET A 111 -34.69 -10.20 12.46
N ALA A 112 -33.78 -10.75 11.65
CA ALA A 112 -32.35 -10.69 11.91
C ALA A 112 -31.84 -9.24 11.93
N LYS A 113 -32.30 -8.39 11.00
CA LYS A 113 -31.97 -6.95 10.98
C LYS A 113 -32.50 -6.23 12.23
N LYS A 114 -33.71 -6.56 12.68
CA LYS A 114 -34.30 -6.01 13.92
C LYS A 114 -33.48 -6.42 15.14
N MET A 115 -33.09 -7.69 15.26
CA MET A 115 -32.28 -8.20 16.37
C MET A 115 -30.89 -7.55 16.43
N LYS A 116 -30.24 -7.33 15.28
CA LYS A 116 -28.97 -6.58 15.23
C LYS A 116 -29.12 -5.16 15.78
N LYS A 117 -30.17 -4.44 15.39
CA LYS A 117 -30.46 -3.10 15.91
C LYS A 117 -30.70 -3.09 17.42
N ILE A 118 -31.38 -4.11 17.96
CA ILE A 118 -31.59 -4.25 19.41
C ILE A 118 -30.24 -4.47 20.12
N GLY A 119 -29.38 -5.34 19.57
CA GLY A 119 -28.02 -5.56 20.09
C GLY A 119 -27.16 -4.29 20.10
N ASP A 120 -27.21 -3.49 19.03
CA ASP A 120 -26.49 -2.21 18.96
C ASP A 120 -26.99 -1.20 20.00
N LYS A 121 -28.32 -1.12 20.20
CA LYS A 121 -28.92 -0.28 21.25
C LYS A 121 -28.50 -0.73 22.65
N ALA A 122 -28.44 -2.03 22.92
CA ALA A 122 -27.98 -2.55 24.20
C ALA A 122 -26.50 -2.21 24.45
N ARG A 123 -25.65 -2.29 23.41
CA ARG A 123 -24.24 -1.91 23.48
C ARG A 123 -24.00 -0.43 23.74
N ALA A 124 -24.92 0.45 23.33
CA ALA A 124 -24.77 1.89 23.48
C ALA A 124 -24.46 2.34 24.92
N GLN A 125 -25.03 1.69 25.94
CA GLN A 125 -24.75 2.02 27.35
C GLN A 125 -23.32 1.67 27.78
N ILE A 126 -22.77 0.60 27.24
CA ILE A 126 -21.40 0.15 27.49
C ILE A 126 -20.42 1.11 26.81
N THR A 127 -20.69 1.45 25.55
CA THR A 127 -19.91 2.44 24.80
C THR A 127 -19.95 3.83 25.43
N LYS A 128 -21.12 4.26 25.94
CA LYS A 128 -21.27 5.54 26.65
C LYS A 128 -20.37 5.62 27.90
N LYS A 129 -20.16 4.49 28.57
CA LYS A 129 -19.27 4.37 29.74
C LYS A 129 -17.78 4.21 29.35
N GLY A 130 -17.45 4.21 28.06
CA GLY A 130 -16.08 4.04 27.56
C GLY A 130 -15.49 2.66 27.83
N LYS A 131 -16.32 1.64 27.99
CA LYS A 131 -15.88 0.25 28.23
C LYS A 131 -15.42 -0.39 26.93
N VAL A 132 -14.37 -1.22 26.99
CA VAL A 132 -13.82 -1.92 25.81
C VAL A 132 -14.81 -2.93 25.24
N GLY A 133 -15.61 -3.56 26.10
CA GLY A 133 -16.67 -4.48 25.72
C GLY A 133 -17.48 -4.95 26.93
N GLU A 134 -18.41 -5.87 26.71
CA GLU A 134 -19.27 -6.43 27.76
C GLU A 134 -18.51 -7.22 28.85
N SER A 135 -17.30 -7.69 28.52
CA SER A 135 -16.42 -8.38 29.45
C SER A 135 -15.66 -7.43 30.38
N ASP A 136 -15.56 -6.14 30.04
CA ASP A 136 -14.86 -5.16 30.87
C ASP A 136 -15.75 -4.67 32.02
N ARG A 137 -15.69 -5.41 33.12
CA ARG A 137 -16.38 -5.10 34.39
C ARG A 137 -15.44 -4.58 35.47
N ARG A 138 -14.28 -4.01 35.09
CA ARG A 138 -13.31 -3.49 36.08
C ARG A 138 -13.93 -2.34 36.88
N ILE A 139 -13.86 -2.47 38.20
CA ILE A 139 -14.23 -1.45 39.18
C ILE A 139 -12.95 -0.75 39.65
N ILE A 140 -12.89 0.56 39.47
CA ILE A 140 -11.75 1.38 39.90
C ILE A 140 -12.05 1.92 41.30
N VAL A 141 -11.04 1.94 42.17
CA VAL A 141 -11.17 2.53 43.51
C VAL A 141 -11.13 4.06 43.38
N SER A 142 -12.23 4.73 43.73
CA SER A 142 -12.36 6.19 43.59
C SER A 142 -11.41 6.98 44.50
N LYS A 143 -11.14 6.48 45.72
CA LYS A 143 -10.31 7.14 46.73
C LYS A 143 -9.27 6.16 47.29
N PRO A 144 -8.13 5.93 46.60
CA PRO A 144 -7.11 5.03 47.09
C PRO A 144 -6.45 5.57 48.37
N LYS A 145 -6.35 4.70 49.39
CA LYS A 145 -5.87 5.06 50.74
C LYS A 145 -4.51 5.75 50.76
N HIS A 146 -3.55 5.26 49.98
CA HIS A 146 -2.17 5.80 49.96
C HIS A 146 -2.07 7.24 49.40
N LEU A 147 -3.14 7.75 48.76
CA LEU A 147 -3.22 9.15 48.34
C LEU A 147 -3.83 10.05 49.42
N PHE A 148 -4.81 9.55 50.18
CA PHE A 148 -5.67 10.35 51.06
C PHE A 148 -5.48 10.07 52.56
N SER A 149 -4.56 9.19 52.93
CA SER A 149 -4.29 8.80 54.31
C SER A 149 -2.83 9.10 54.68
N GLY A 150 -2.63 9.60 55.91
CA GLY A 150 -1.32 9.95 56.46
C GLY A 150 -0.87 11.38 56.14
N LYS A 151 0.13 11.86 56.88
CA LYS A 151 0.81 13.14 56.67
C LYS A 151 2.28 12.89 56.35
N ARG A 152 2.91 13.76 55.56
CA ARG A 152 4.36 13.68 55.27
C ARG A 152 5.14 14.31 56.42
N GLY A 153 5.99 13.52 57.07
CA GLY A 153 6.93 13.99 58.10
C GLY A 153 8.30 14.36 57.52
N LEU A 154 9.23 14.73 58.41
CA LEU A 154 10.64 14.92 58.08
C LEU A 154 11.30 13.55 57.83
N GLY A 155 12.07 13.40 56.75
CA GLY A 155 12.75 12.15 56.39
C GLY A 155 12.20 11.48 55.12
N LYS A 156 12.11 10.14 55.12
CA LYS A 156 11.72 9.36 53.93
C LYS A 156 10.25 9.57 53.58
N THR A 157 9.99 9.86 52.31
CA THR A 157 8.64 10.04 51.75
C THR A 157 8.19 8.78 51.00
N SER A 158 6.87 8.58 50.87
CA SER A 158 6.27 7.40 50.21
C SER A 158 6.31 7.45 48.69
N ARG A 159 6.54 8.62 48.11
CA ARG A 159 6.57 8.89 46.66
C ARG A 159 7.71 9.84 46.36
N ARG A 160 8.36 9.66 45.19
CA ARG A 160 9.46 10.49 44.71
C ARG A 160 8.99 11.91 44.37
#